data_AF-A0A2P4X447-F1
#
_entry.id   AF-A0A2P4X447-F1
#
_cell.length_a   1.000
_cell.length_b   1.000
_cell.length_c   1.000
_cell.angle_alpha   90.00
_cell.angle_beta   90.00
_cell.angle_gamma   90.00
#
_symmetry.space_group_name_H-M   'P 1'
#
loop_
_entity.id
_entity.type
_entity.pdbx_description
1 polymer ?
#
loop_
_entity_poly.entity_id
_entity_poly.type
_entity_poly.pdbx_seq_one_letter_code
_entity_poly.pdbx_strand_id
1 'polypeptide(L)'
;MSEGGRGFFCEEHEDWATINETACAGYKTDGTKCYRRVPDPQYPYCRTSHDPRVEYVDPQLFRLNGLRYQVLGTLVKRDGRDLYDPKRKIKKATSNDEVEHIGELQQVSFLLQFASFEDKEEQDDVVVFFRDDVVNQLSNLCLTSKDINARKCAAVTHSLEDIVKFSMAEYDQLDPKALHDIRASAFNVPIVATFTDRLRDEGLKRASTKAIRREMRPALRSWWYKCRDQGESPIYEQIGQSARQLCTILDLADGLGVD
;
A
#
# COMPACT_ATOMS: atom_id res chain seq x y z
N MET A 1 38.04 24.62 16.14
CA MET A 1 38.10 23.55 15.12
C MET A 1 37.85 22.22 15.82
N SER A 2 36.67 21.66 15.62
CA SER A 2 36.41 20.24 15.85
C SER A 2 35.16 19.86 15.06
N GLU A 3 35.32 18.86 14.20
CA GLU A 3 34.37 18.44 13.18
C GLU A 3 33.27 17.56 13.78
N GLY A 4 32.02 18.01 13.61
CA GLY A 4 30.94 17.26 12.96
C GLY A 4 30.69 15.80 13.35
N GLY A 5 30.42 15.52 14.62
CA GLY A 5 29.74 14.30 15.05
C GLY A 5 28.23 14.41 14.86
N ARG A 6 27.61 13.39 14.24
CA ARG A 6 26.16 13.20 14.18
C ARG A 6 25.62 13.02 15.61
N GLY A 7 24.69 13.86 16.04
CA GLY A 7 23.95 13.74 17.31
C GLY A 7 22.51 14.18 17.08
N PHE A 8 21.53 13.30 17.27
CA PHE A 8 20.73 13.20 18.50
C PHE A 8 20.10 14.54 18.90
N PHE A 9 18.77 14.59 18.89
CA PHE A 9 17.97 15.75 19.25
C PHE A 9 18.40 16.30 20.62
N CYS A 10 18.83 17.57 20.62
CA CYS A 10 19.08 18.39 21.79
C CYS A 10 17.75 18.97 22.29
N GLU A 11 17.55 19.01 23.61
CA GLU A 11 16.35 19.51 24.30
C GLU A 11 16.16 21.05 24.21
N GLU A 12 17.02 21.78 23.49
CA GLU A 12 17.06 23.25 23.48
C GLU A 12 16.39 23.95 22.27
N HIS A 13 15.68 23.23 21.39
CA HIS A 13 15.07 23.84 20.19
C HIS A 13 13.55 23.62 20.10
N GLU A 14 12.78 24.40 20.87
CA GLU A 14 11.30 24.43 20.79
C GLU A 14 10.75 25.20 19.57
N ASP A 15 11.53 26.08 18.91
CA ASP A 15 10.95 27.07 17.98
C ASP A 15 11.36 26.90 16.51
N TRP A 16 10.82 25.90 15.81
CA TRP A 16 10.90 25.84 14.34
C TRP A 16 9.59 25.45 13.65
N ALA A 17 8.45 25.59 14.33
CA ALA A 17 7.15 25.53 13.66
C ALA A 17 7.01 26.75 12.76
N THR A 18 6.79 26.54 11.45
CA THR A 18 6.09 27.58 10.70
C THR A 18 4.68 27.69 11.29
N ILE A 19 4.03 28.87 11.24
CA ILE A 19 2.72 29.13 11.87
C ILE A 19 1.63 28.08 11.54
N ASN A 20 1.83 27.29 10.48
CA ASN A 20 0.86 26.33 9.96
C ASN A 20 1.21 24.84 10.25
N GLU A 21 2.28 24.52 10.99
CA GLU A 21 2.72 23.13 11.20
C GLU A 21 2.59 22.69 12.66
N THR A 22 1.80 21.64 12.92
CA THR A 22 1.65 21.02 14.24
C THR A 22 2.43 19.69 14.33
N ALA A 23 2.83 19.32 15.56
CA ALA A 23 3.41 18.01 15.81
C ALA A 23 2.35 16.91 15.67
N CYS A 24 2.75 15.73 15.21
CA CYS A 24 1.87 14.57 15.15
C CYS A 24 1.28 14.28 16.53
N ALA A 25 -0.05 14.17 16.59
CA ALA A 25 -0.77 13.88 17.83
C ALA A 25 -0.64 12.40 18.29
N GLY A 26 -0.05 11.54 17.47
CA GLY A 26 -0.04 10.10 17.63
C GLY A 26 1.28 9.49 18.06
N TYR A 27 1.27 8.15 18.13
CA TYR A 27 2.42 7.32 18.47
C TYR A 27 2.83 6.49 17.25
N LYS A 28 4.10 6.13 17.17
CA LYS A 28 4.54 5.11 16.22
C LYS A 28 3.96 3.76 16.64
N THR A 29 4.02 2.79 15.73
CA THR A 29 3.55 1.42 15.97
C THR A 29 4.30 0.69 17.08
N ASP A 30 5.49 1.17 17.47
CA ASP A 30 6.27 0.67 18.61
C ASP A 30 5.90 1.33 19.96
N GLY A 31 4.86 2.18 19.98
CA GLY A 31 4.42 2.91 21.17
C GLY A 31 5.24 4.16 21.49
N THR A 32 6.27 4.50 20.72
CA THR A 32 7.06 5.73 20.93
C THR A 32 6.33 6.95 20.37
N LYS A 33 6.39 8.09 21.07
CA LYS A 33 5.74 9.33 20.59
C LYS A 33 6.29 9.75 19.23
N CYS A 34 5.41 10.13 18.32
CA CYS A 34 5.81 10.65 17.03
C CYS A 34 6.07 12.16 17.13
N TYR A 35 7.26 12.59 16.70
CA TYR A 35 7.64 14.01 16.67
C TYR A 35 7.70 14.57 15.24
N ARG A 36 7.16 13.84 14.26
CA ARG A 36 7.09 14.33 12.88
C ARG A 36 6.01 15.42 12.77
N ARG A 37 6.23 16.33 11.82
CA ARG A 37 5.28 17.38 11.48
C ARG A 37 4.08 16.78 10.73
N VAL A 38 2.92 17.37 10.96
CA VAL A 38 1.69 17.03 10.26
C VAL A 38 1.62 17.88 8.98
N PRO A 39 1.57 17.25 7.79
CA PRO A 39 1.51 17.99 6.53
C PRO A 39 0.09 18.51 6.21
N ASP A 40 -0.95 17.91 6.81
CA ASP A 40 -2.35 18.23 6.58
C ASP A 40 -2.99 18.77 7.86
N PRO A 41 -3.32 20.07 7.95
CA PRO A 41 -3.90 20.66 9.16
C PRO A 41 -5.28 20.08 9.52
N GLN A 42 -5.96 19.38 8.60
CA GLN A 42 -7.26 18.75 8.85
C GLN A 42 -7.13 17.32 9.38
N TYR A 43 -5.93 16.72 9.36
CA TYR A 43 -5.67 15.38 9.86
C TYR A 43 -4.45 15.38 10.81
N PRO A 44 -4.63 15.35 12.14
CA PRO A 44 -3.60 15.67 13.13
C PRO A 44 -2.47 14.61 13.26
N TYR A 45 -2.38 13.67 12.34
CA TYR A 45 -1.38 12.61 12.32
C TYR A 45 -0.55 12.68 11.05
N CYS A 46 0.77 12.55 11.17
CA CYS A 46 1.65 12.56 10.00
C CYS A 46 1.52 11.30 9.13
N ARG A 47 0.94 10.22 9.69
CA ARG A 47 0.66 8.93 9.07
C ARG A 47 -0.59 8.35 9.71
N THR A 48 -1.36 7.59 8.95
CA THR A 48 -2.59 6.97 9.45
C THR A 48 -2.32 5.86 10.46
N SER A 49 -1.16 5.20 10.39
CA SER A 49 -0.69 4.23 11.39
C SER A 49 -0.38 4.85 12.76
N HIS A 50 -0.41 6.17 12.90
CA HIS A 50 -0.25 6.86 14.18
C HIS A 50 -1.58 7.29 14.80
N ASP A 51 -2.68 7.19 14.04
CA ASP A 51 -4.02 7.50 14.52
C ASP A 51 -4.53 6.33 15.38
N PRO A 52 -4.77 6.52 16.68
CA PRO A 52 -5.17 5.44 17.57
C PRO A 52 -6.56 4.87 17.24
N ARG A 53 -7.35 5.55 16.39
CA ARG A 53 -8.63 5.03 15.87
C ARG A 53 -8.45 4.01 14.75
N VAL A 54 -7.26 3.94 14.15
CA VAL A 54 -6.93 3.01 13.08
C VAL A 54 -6.25 1.80 13.69
N GLU A 55 -6.92 0.64 13.65
CA GLU A 55 -6.27 -0.63 13.98
C GLU A 55 -5.26 -0.95 12.88
N TYR A 56 -3.96 -0.82 13.18
CA TYR A 56 -2.91 -0.99 12.19
C TYR A 56 -2.58 -2.47 11.96
N VAL A 57 -2.65 -2.91 10.71
CA VAL A 57 -2.25 -4.27 10.30
C VAL A 57 -0.88 -4.22 9.64
N ASP A 58 0.15 -4.78 10.27
CA ASP A 58 1.52 -4.73 9.74
C ASP A 58 1.66 -5.55 8.43
N PRO A 59 2.06 -4.92 7.30
CA PRO A 59 2.30 -5.63 6.04
C PRO A 59 3.34 -6.76 6.14
N GLN A 60 4.21 -6.76 7.15
CA GLN A 60 5.17 -7.84 7.38
C GLN A 60 4.49 -9.18 7.72
N LEU A 61 3.25 -9.17 8.23
CA LEU A 61 2.48 -10.39 8.53
C LEU A 61 2.29 -11.29 7.30
N PHE A 62 2.25 -10.69 6.11
CA PHE A 62 2.04 -11.39 4.85
C PHE A 62 3.34 -11.81 4.16
N ARG A 63 4.51 -11.59 4.76
CA ARG A 63 5.78 -12.01 4.14
C ARG A 63 6.10 -13.47 4.46
N LEU A 64 6.56 -14.20 3.45
CA LEU A 64 7.19 -15.51 3.65
C LEU A 64 8.72 -15.41 3.65
N ASN A 65 9.32 -15.87 4.75
CA ASN A 65 10.77 -15.92 4.90
C ASN A 65 11.40 -16.84 3.85
N GLY A 66 12.47 -16.37 3.21
CA GLY A 66 13.23 -17.15 2.22
C GLY A 66 12.60 -17.25 0.82
N LEU A 67 11.34 -16.85 0.64
CA LEU A 67 10.62 -16.93 -0.65
C LEU A 67 11.43 -16.29 -1.80
N ARG A 68 11.97 -15.10 -1.57
CA ARG A 68 12.74 -14.34 -2.58
C ARG A 68 13.90 -15.15 -3.15
N TYR A 69 14.64 -15.86 -2.31
CA TYR A 69 15.76 -16.70 -2.74
C TYR A 69 15.28 -17.89 -3.57
N GLN A 70 14.17 -18.51 -3.17
CA GLN A 70 13.61 -19.69 -3.81
C GLN A 70 13.08 -19.40 -5.22
N VAL A 71 12.42 -18.25 -5.42
CA VAL A 71 11.73 -17.96 -6.69
C VAL A 71 12.56 -17.15 -7.69
N LEU A 72 13.70 -16.57 -7.27
CA LEU A 72 14.49 -15.67 -8.11
C LEU A 72 14.85 -16.28 -9.47
N GLY A 73 15.38 -17.51 -9.47
CA GLY A 73 15.75 -18.20 -10.70
C GLY A 73 14.56 -18.46 -11.62
N THR A 74 13.39 -18.74 -11.04
CA THR A 74 12.12 -18.94 -11.76
C THR A 74 11.63 -17.64 -12.38
N LEU A 75 11.67 -16.52 -11.64
CA LEU A 75 11.26 -15.21 -12.13
C LEU A 75 12.17 -14.69 -13.24
N VAL A 76 13.49 -14.88 -13.12
CA VAL A 76 14.44 -14.55 -14.21
C VAL A 76 14.10 -15.31 -15.49
N LYS A 77 13.72 -16.59 -15.39
CA LYS A 77 13.33 -17.41 -16.55
C LYS A 77 11.96 -17.00 -17.12
N ARG A 78 10.99 -16.70 -16.25
CA ARG A 78 9.62 -16.33 -16.65
C ARG A 78 9.57 -14.97 -17.32
N ASP A 79 10.20 -13.96 -16.71
CA ASP A 79 10.06 -12.57 -17.13
C ASP A 79 11.22 -12.12 -18.03
N GLY A 80 12.45 -12.49 -17.68
CA GLY A 80 13.67 -12.12 -18.43
C GLY A 80 13.91 -10.61 -18.57
N ARG A 81 13.14 -9.79 -17.85
CA ARG A 81 13.12 -8.32 -17.90
C ARG A 81 12.57 -7.73 -16.63
N ASP A 82 12.83 -6.45 -16.43
CA ASP A 82 12.16 -5.65 -15.42
C ASP A 82 10.72 -5.43 -15.85
N LEU A 83 9.77 -5.79 -14.99
CA LEU A 83 8.36 -5.69 -15.33
C LEU A 83 7.89 -4.21 -15.42
N TYR A 84 8.57 -3.30 -14.72
CA TYR A 84 8.25 -1.88 -14.64
C TYR A 84 9.20 -0.97 -15.43
N ASP A 85 10.28 -1.53 -15.96
CA ASP A 85 11.07 -0.92 -17.03
C ASP A 85 11.17 -1.88 -18.23
N PRO A 86 10.20 -1.84 -19.17
CA PRO A 86 10.15 -2.79 -20.28
C PRO A 86 11.40 -2.80 -21.18
N LYS A 87 12.25 -1.77 -21.11
CA LYS A 87 13.50 -1.70 -21.89
C LYS A 87 14.65 -2.42 -21.20
N ARG A 88 14.57 -2.63 -19.88
CA ARG A 88 15.61 -3.25 -19.07
C ARG A 88 15.46 -4.77 -19.07
N LYS A 89 16.32 -5.46 -19.82
CA LYS A 89 16.39 -6.93 -19.81
C LYS A 89 17.16 -7.41 -18.58
N ILE A 90 16.69 -8.48 -17.95
CA ILE A 90 17.34 -9.10 -16.78
C ILE A 90 17.69 -10.54 -17.14
N LYS A 91 18.93 -10.75 -17.61
CA LYS A 91 19.47 -12.09 -17.89
C LYS A 91 19.99 -12.78 -16.63
N LYS A 92 20.44 -12.00 -15.66
CA LYS A 92 20.91 -12.42 -14.34
C LYS A 92 20.62 -11.28 -13.37
N ALA A 93 19.99 -11.60 -12.25
CA ALA A 93 19.72 -10.62 -11.21
C ALA A 93 21.02 -10.09 -10.59
N THR A 94 21.02 -8.80 -10.29
CA THR A 94 22.12 -8.06 -9.67
C THR A 94 21.71 -7.57 -8.28
N SER A 95 22.63 -6.92 -7.55
CA SER A 95 22.32 -6.31 -6.26
C SER A 95 21.27 -5.20 -6.33
N ASN A 96 20.99 -4.66 -7.53
CA ASN A 96 19.99 -3.62 -7.77
C ASN A 96 18.61 -4.19 -8.11
N ASP A 97 18.49 -5.50 -8.26
CA ASP A 97 17.25 -6.20 -8.50
C ASP A 97 16.68 -6.75 -7.20
N GLU A 98 15.37 -6.82 -7.12
CA GLU A 98 14.67 -7.51 -6.05
C GLU A 98 13.42 -8.22 -6.54
N VAL A 99 13.09 -9.30 -5.84
CA VAL A 99 11.80 -9.97 -5.97
C VAL A 99 10.83 -9.26 -5.05
N GLU A 100 9.75 -8.73 -5.62
CA GLU A 100 8.68 -8.10 -4.86
C GLU A 100 7.31 -8.47 -5.43
N HIS A 101 6.29 -8.17 -4.65
CA HIS A 101 4.90 -8.35 -4.98
C HIS A 101 4.42 -7.36 -6.05
N ILE A 102 3.58 -7.84 -6.96
CA ILE A 102 2.93 -7.03 -7.99
C ILE A 102 1.84 -6.19 -7.33
N GLY A 103 0.88 -6.83 -6.64
CA GLY A 103 0.02 -6.16 -5.67
C GLY A 103 0.72 -6.07 -4.31
N GLU A 104 0.81 -4.87 -3.75
CA GLU A 104 1.62 -4.58 -2.57
C GLU A 104 1.02 -5.15 -1.29
N LEU A 105 1.87 -5.57 -0.35
CA LEU A 105 1.42 -6.08 0.95
C LEU A 105 0.61 -5.04 1.74
N GLN A 106 0.94 -3.76 1.56
CA GLN A 106 0.22 -2.63 2.13
C GLN A 106 -1.24 -2.59 1.69
N GLN A 107 -1.54 -3.06 0.48
CA GLN A 107 -2.92 -3.14 0.00
C GLN A 107 -3.69 -4.23 0.74
N VAL A 108 -3.07 -5.37 1.05
CA VAL A 108 -3.69 -6.40 1.88
C VAL A 108 -3.90 -5.90 3.30
N SER A 109 -2.87 -5.33 3.93
CA SER A 109 -3.01 -4.68 5.23
C SER A 109 -4.19 -3.72 5.26
N PHE A 110 -4.23 -2.80 4.29
CA PHE A 110 -5.32 -1.84 4.15
C PHE A 110 -6.69 -2.51 4.04
N LEU A 111 -6.84 -3.56 3.22
CA LEU A 111 -8.12 -4.25 3.07
C LEU A 111 -8.59 -4.88 4.38
N LEU A 112 -7.67 -5.49 5.14
CA LEU A 112 -7.96 -6.08 6.44
C LEU A 112 -8.31 -5.02 7.49
N GLN A 113 -7.76 -3.81 7.42
CA GLN A 113 -8.14 -2.70 8.31
C GLN A 113 -9.59 -2.22 8.08
N PHE A 114 -10.15 -2.42 6.89
CA PHE A 114 -11.56 -2.09 6.57
C PHE A 114 -12.51 -3.28 6.77
N ALA A 115 -11.98 -4.46 7.11
CA ALA A 115 -12.76 -5.66 7.30
C ALA A 115 -13.33 -5.72 8.72
N SER A 116 -14.50 -6.34 8.87
CA SER A 116 -15.14 -6.50 10.18
C SER A 116 -15.09 -7.97 10.57
N PHE A 117 -14.10 -8.34 11.37
CA PHE A 117 -13.93 -9.71 11.84
C PHE A 117 -14.88 -10.02 12.99
N GLU A 118 -15.43 -11.23 13.02
CA GLU A 118 -16.21 -11.74 14.15
C GLU A 118 -15.32 -11.91 15.39
N ASP A 119 -14.12 -12.47 15.18
CA ASP A 119 -13.15 -12.70 16.24
C ASP A 119 -11.70 -12.74 15.72
N LYS A 120 -10.77 -13.06 16.63
CA LYS A 120 -9.35 -13.11 16.32
C LYS A 120 -8.97 -14.34 15.46
N GLU A 121 -9.73 -15.44 15.57
CA GLU A 121 -9.49 -16.66 14.80
C GLU A 121 -9.82 -16.41 13.31
N GLU A 122 -10.95 -15.78 13.01
CA GLU A 122 -11.32 -15.38 11.65
C GLU A 122 -10.27 -14.42 11.06
N GLN A 123 -9.79 -13.45 11.83
CA GLN A 123 -8.72 -12.55 11.40
C GLN A 123 -7.44 -13.30 11.06
N ASP A 124 -7.01 -14.25 11.90
CA ASP A 124 -5.79 -15.02 11.71
C ASP A 124 -5.91 -15.96 10.50
N ASP A 125 -7.07 -16.57 10.28
CA ASP A 125 -7.36 -17.39 9.09
C ASP A 125 -7.27 -16.58 7.80
N VAL A 126 -7.87 -15.39 7.78
CA VAL A 126 -7.78 -14.47 6.63
C VAL A 126 -6.33 -14.05 6.39
N VAL A 127 -5.56 -13.78 7.44
CA VAL A 127 -4.13 -13.45 7.32
C VAL A 127 -3.35 -14.61 6.69
N VAL A 128 -3.59 -15.84 7.14
CA VAL A 128 -2.96 -17.06 6.61
C VAL A 128 -3.34 -17.24 5.14
N PHE A 129 -4.62 -17.13 4.80
CA PHE A 129 -5.10 -17.22 3.42
C PHE A 129 -4.40 -16.21 2.50
N PHE A 130 -4.35 -14.93 2.89
CA PHE A 130 -3.70 -13.92 2.06
C PHE A 130 -2.21 -14.19 1.91
N ARG A 131 -1.53 -14.56 3.00
CA ARG A 131 -0.10 -14.88 2.99
C ARG A 131 0.18 -16.07 2.07
N ASP A 132 -0.50 -17.19 2.28
CA ASP A 132 -0.08 -18.47 1.71
C ASP A 132 -0.71 -18.70 0.32
N ASP A 133 -1.96 -18.27 0.13
CA ASP A 133 -2.73 -18.57 -1.07
C ASP A 133 -2.89 -17.40 -2.04
N VAL A 134 -2.63 -16.15 -1.61
CA VAL A 134 -2.85 -14.96 -2.45
C VAL A 134 -1.54 -14.28 -2.84
N VAL A 135 -0.87 -13.62 -1.90
CA VAL A 135 0.17 -12.64 -2.26
C VAL A 135 1.53 -13.27 -2.56
N ASN A 136 1.90 -14.36 -1.88
CA ASN A 136 3.19 -15.01 -2.10
C ASN A 136 3.20 -16.02 -3.26
N GLN A 137 2.08 -16.14 -3.99
CA GLN A 137 2.00 -16.96 -5.18
C GLN A 137 2.88 -16.40 -6.30
N LEU A 138 3.54 -17.27 -7.08
CA LEU A 138 4.46 -16.86 -8.14
C LEU A 138 3.83 -15.85 -9.12
N SER A 139 2.54 -16.00 -9.42
CA SER A 139 1.78 -15.08 -10.29
C SER A 139 1.69 -13.65 -9.76
N ASN A 140 1.82 -13.44 -8.45
CA ASN A 140 1.83 -12.12 -7.81
C ASN A 140 3.24 -11.64 -7.47
N LEU A 141 4.30 -12.35 -7.86
CA LEU A 141 5.68 -11.93 -7.66
C LEU A 141 6.28 -11.46 -8.98
N CYS A 142 7.18 -10.48 -8.92
CA CYS A 142 7.91 -9.96 -10.06
C CYS A 142 9.36 -9.64 -9.70
N LEU A 143 10.20 -9.56 -10.73
CA LEU A 143 11.57 -9.06 -10.62
C LEU A 143 11.63 -7.63 -11.14
N THR A 144 12.14 -6.72 -10.33
CA THR A 144 12.23 -5.29 -10.69
C THR A 144 13.44 -4.63 -10.02
N SER A 145 13.80 -3.43 -10.49
CA SER A 145 14.77 -2.60 -9.80
C SER A 145 14.27 -2.15 -8.42
N LYS A 146 15.18 -2.10 -7.45
CA LYS A 146 14.90 -1.59 -6.10
C LYS A 146 14.36 -0.16 -6.08
N ASP A 147 14.87 0.70 -6.96
CA ASP A 147 14.46 2.10 -7.02
C ASP A 147 13.01 2.26 -7.51
N ILE A 148 12.64 1.59 -8.61
CA ILE A 148 11.26 1.65 -9.12
C ILE A 148 10.29 1.03 -8.12
N ASN A 149 10.69 -0.07 -7.48
CA ASN A 149 9.88 -0.72 -6.47
C ASN A 149 9.65 0.16 -5.24
N ALA A 150 10.70 0.80 -4.71
CA ALA A 150 10.58 1.73 -3.59
C ALA A 150 9.61 2.89 -3.88
N ARG A 151 9.69 3.45 -5.10
CA ARG A 151 8.78 4.52 -5.55
C ARG A 151 7.34 4.04 -5.74
N LYS A 152 7.14 2.85 -6.31
CA LYS A 152 5.81 2.22 -6.40
C LYS A 152 5.22 2.03 -5.00
N CYS A 153 6.01 1.47 -4.07
CA CYS A 153 5.62 1.25 -2.69
C CYS A 153 5.22 2.56 -1.99
N ALA A 154 5.98 3.64 -2.20
CA ALA A 154 5.65 4.96 -1.66
C ALA A 154 4.33 5.49 -2.24
N ALA A 155 4.15 5.43 -3.56
CA ALA A 155 2.91 5.86 -4.22
C ALA A 155 1.69 5.08 -3.73
N VAL A 156 1.80 3.76 -3.56
CA VAL A 156 0.73 2.92 -3.01
C VAL A 156 0.43 3.33 -1.58
N THR A 157 1.45 3.49 -0.73
CA THR A 157 1.26 3.91 0.66
C THR A 157 0.52 5.25 0.75
N HIS A 158 0.95 6.25 -0.01
CA HIS A 158 0.29 7.56 -0.04
C HIS A 158 -1.16 7.48 -0.54
N SER A 159 -1.44 6.70 -1.59
CA SER A 159 -2.82 6.49 -2.05
C SER A 159 -3.71 5.86 -0.98
N LEU A 160 -3.21 4.85 -0.25
CA LEU A 160 -3.98 4.19 0.81
C LEU A 160 -4.18 5.13 2.01
N GLU A 161 -3.17 5.94 2.35
CA GLU A 161 -3.28 6.95 3.40
C GLU A 161 -4.35 8.01 3.07
N ASP A 162 -4.43 8.47 1.82
CA ASP A 162 -5.48 9.42 1.40
C ASP A 162 -6.87 8.86 1.62
N ILE A 163 -7.09 7.58 1.29
CA ILE A 163 -8.37 6.90 1.45
C ILE A 163 -8.73 6.76 2.94
N VAL A 164 -7.77 6.38 3.79
CA VAL A 164 -7.99 6.30 5.24
C VAL A 164 -8.31 7.68 5.81
N LYS A 165 -7.56 8.72 5.43
CA LYS A 165 -7.82 10.10 5.87
C LYS A 165 -9.21 10.57 5.49
N PHE A 166 -9.65 10.27 4.26
CA PHE A 166 -11.02 10.56 3.84
C PHE A 166 -12.04 9.83 4.73
N SER A 167 -11.84 8.53 4.98
CA SER A 167 -12.73 7.77 5.88
C SER A 167 -12.79 8.39 7.27
N MET A 168 -11.64 8.74 7.84
CA MET A 168 -11.56 9.40 9.16
C MET A 168 -12.25 10.76 9.18
N ALA A 169 -12.10 11.56 8.13
CA ALA A 169 -12.68 12.90 8.06
C ALA A 169 -14.21 12.87 7.88
N GLU A 170 -14.72 11.96 7.06
CA GLU A 170 -16.15 11.88 6.74
C GLU A 170 -16.95 11.05 7.75
N TYR A 171 -16.35 9.99 8.30
CA TYR A 171 -17.05 8.99 9.11
C TYR A 171 -16.57 8.88 10.56
N ASP A 172 -15.47 9.57 10.91
CA ASP A 172 -14.81 9.46 12.22
C ASP A 172 -14.34 8.02 12.60
N GLN A 173 -14.34 7.12 11.61
CA GLN A 173 -13.92 5.72 11.74
C GLN A 173 -13.55 5.14 10.36
N LEU A 174 -12.95 3.95 10.34
CA LEU A 174 -12.73 3.21 9.10
C LEU A 174 -14.08 2.63 8.68
N ASP A 175 -14.61 3.13 7.57
CA ASP A 175 -15.92 2.75 7.07
C ASP A 175 -15.80 2.29 5.62
N PRO A 176 -16.19 1.04 5.27
CA PRO A 176 -16.20 0.56 3.88
C PRO A 176 -16.97 1.46 2.91
N LYS A 177 -17.93 2.25 3.41
CA LYS A 177 -18.66 3.25 2.61
C LYS A 177 -17.73 4.34 2.06
N ALA A 178 -16.61 4.63 2.71
CA ALA A 178 -15.59 5.53 2.17
C ALA A 178 -15.11 5.10 0.78
N LEU A 179 -14.89 3.79 0.58
CA LEU A 179 -14.50 3.24 -0.72
C LEU A 179 -15.60 3.46 -1.78
N HIS A 180 -16.85 3.28 -1.39
CA HIS A 180 -18.00 3.51 -2.26
C HIS A 180 -18.08 4.99 -2.70
N ASP A 181 -17.92 5.92 -1.77
CA ASP A 181 -18.14 7.34 -2.03
C ASP A 181 -16.99 7.98 -2.81
N ILE A 182 -15.75 7.58 -2.52
CA ILE A 182 -14.59 7.96 -3.35
C ILE A 182 -14.78 7.48 -4.79
N ARG A 183 -15.23 6.22 -4.96
CA ARG A 183 -15.52 5.65 -6.28
C ARG A 183 -16.64 6.41 -6.99
N ALA A 184 -17.72 6.75 -6.29
CA ALA A 184 -18.87 7.46 -6.87
C ALA A 184 -18.52 8.89 -7.29
N SER A 185 -17.56 9.53 -6.60
CA SER A 185 -17.12 10.91 -6.85
C SER A 185 -16.15 11.06 -8.04
N ALA A 186 -15.97 10.01 -8.85
CA ALA A 186 -15.11 9.99 -10.04
C ALA A 186 -13.67 10.48 -9.79
N PHE A 187 -13.13 10.23 -8.60
CA PHE A 187 -11.77 10.64 -8.16
C PHE A 187 -11.53 12.14 -8.00
N ASN A 188 -12.59 12.97 -8.00
CA ASN A 188 -12.48 14.39 -7.65
C ASN A 188 -12.72 14.62 -6.16
N VAL A 189 -12.18 13.75 -5.31
CA VAL A 189 -12.18 13.96 -3.85
C VAL A 189 -10.94 14.78 -3.52
N PRO A 190 -11.05 15.98 -2.92
CA PRO A 190 -9.90 16.87 -2.70
C PRO A 190 -8.71 16.25 -1.97
N ILE A 191 -8.98 15.25 -1.11
CA ILE A 191 -7.97 14.55 -0.30
C ILE A 191 -7.32 13.39 -1.06
N VAL A 192 -8.01 12.79 -2.04
CA VAL A 192 -7.57 11.55 -2.71
C VAL A 192 -7.01 11.87 -4.09
N ALA A 193 -5.68 11.92 -4.20
CA ALA A 193 -5.03 12.07 -5.49
C ALA A 193 -5.18 10.79 -6.34
N THR A 194 -5.17 10.95 -7.68
CA THR A 194 -5.17 9.76 -8.54
C THR A 194 -3.88 8.96 -8.34
N PHE A 195 -3.97 7.63 -8.46
CA PHE A 195 -2.77 6.80 -8.33
C PHE A 195 -1.72 7.10 -9.41
N THR A 196 -2.16 7.54 -10.60
CA THR A 196 -1.25 7.99 -11.65
C THR A 196 -0.44 9.22 -11.23
N ASP A 197 -1.07 10.15 -10.52
CA ASP A 197 -0.39 11.34 -10.01
C ASP A 197 0.56 10.96 -8.87
N ARG A 198 0.14 10.11 -7.93
CA ARG A 198 1.02 9.56 -6.89
C ARG A 198 2.27 8.90 -7.48
N LEU A 199 2.13 8.08 -8.51
CA LEU A 199 3.29 7.48 -9.19
C LEU A 199 4.21 8.53 -9.83
N ARG A 200 3.66 9.62 -10.39
CA ARG A 200 4.45 10.69 -11.00
C ARG A 200 5.15 11.56 -9.96
N ASP A 201 4.51 11.81 -8.81
CA ASP A 201 5.09 12.55 -7.69
C ASP A 201 6.33 11.83 -7.13
N GLU A 202 6.32 10.50 -7.15
CA GLU A 202 7.50 9.65 -6.84
C GLU A 202 8.57 9.65 -7.96
N GLY A 203 8.38 10.48 -8.99
CA GLY A 203 9.32 10.65 -10.11
C GLY A 203 9.33 9.49 -11.10
N LEU A 204 8.30 8.63 -11.13
CA LEU A 204 8.23 7.54 -12.11
C LEU A 204 7.85 8.08 -13.50
N LYS A 205 8.58 7.60 -14.51
CA LYS A 205 8.33 7.95 -15.90
C LYS A 205 7.01 7.33 -16.37
N ARG A 206 6.37 7.97 -17.33
CA ARG A 206 5.11 7.52 -17.96
C ARG A 206 5.11 6.02 -18.35
N ALA A 207 6.21 5.51 -18.89
CA ALA A 207 6.33 4.10 -19.28
C ALA A 207 6.25 3.15 -18.06
N SER A 208 6.91 3.50 -16.96
CA SER A 208 6.89 2.74 -15.72
C SER A 208 5.54 2.86 -15.02
N THR A 209 4.96 4.07 -14.95
CA THR A 209 3.59 4.28 -14.44
C THR A 209 2.58 3.40 -15.17
N LYS A 210 2.64 3.36 -16.51
CA LYS A 210 1.76 2.53 -17.33
C LYS A 210 1.99 1.03 -17.08
N ALA A 211 3.26 0.61 -16.95
CA ALA A 211 3.60 -0.77 -16.67
C ALA A 211 3.06 -1.19 -15.29
N ILE A 212 3.36 -0.43 -14.24
CA ILE A 212 2.89 -0.68 -12.86
C ILE A 212 1.37 -0.86 -12.85
N ARG A 213 0.61 0.09 -13.41
CA ARG A 213 -0.86 0.00 -13.47
C ARG A 213 -1.35 -1.24 -14.21
N ARG A 214 -0.70 -1.58 -15.33
CA ARG A 214 -1.06 -2.75 -16.15
C ARG A 214 -0.89 -4.06 -15.38
N GLU A 215 0.13 -4.17 -14.54
CA GLU A 215 0.43 -5.40 -13.79
C GLU A 215 -0.32 -5.47 -12.46
N MET A 216 -0.52 -4.34 -11.77
CA MET A 216 -1.26 -4.29 -10.50
C MET A 216 -2.74 -4.66 -10.68
N ARG A 217 -3.36 -4.24 -11.79
CA ARG A 217 -4.76 -4.56 -12.12
C ARG A 217 -5.06 -6.07 -12.07
N PRO A 218 -4.41 -6.93 -12.88
CA PRO A 218 -4.68 -8.36 -12.86
C PRO A 218 -4.33 -9.01 -11.52
N ALA A 219 -3.32 -8.50 -10.80
CA ALA A 219 -2.98 -8.98 -9.46
C ALA A 219 -4.15 -8.78 -8.47
N LEU A 220 -4.63 -7.54 -8.31
CA LEU A 220 -5.76 -7.25 -7.43
C LEU A 220 -7.05 -7.94 -7.88
N ARG A 221 -7.30 -8.03 -9.19
CA ARG A 221 -8.44 -8.79 -9.73
C ARG A 221 -8.36 -10.28 -9.35
N SER A 222 -7.15 -10.86 -9.36
CA SER A 222 -6.94 -12.22 -8.89
C SER A 222 -7.22 -12.37 -7.40
N TRP A 223 -6.96 -11.35 -6.58
CA TRP A 223 -7.28 -11.39 -5.15
C TRP A 223 -8.79 -11.45 -4.93
N TRP A 224 -9.55 -10.63 -5.65
CA TRP A 224 -11.02 -10.70 -5.62
C TRP A 224 -11.54 -12.09 -5.99
N TYR A 225 -11.03 -12.70 -7.08
CA TYR A 225 -11.44 -14.05 -7.45
C TYR A 225 -11.09 -15.09 -6.38
N LYS A 226 -9.87 -15.03 -5.82
CA LYS A 226 -9.45 -15.95 -4.75
C LYS A 226 -10.33 -15.84 -3.51
N CYS A 227 -10.73 -14.62 -3.13
CA CYS A 227 -11.64 -14.41 -2.01
C CYS A 227 -13.03 -14.99 -2.32
N ARG A 228 -13.56 -14.74 -3.53
CA ARG A 228 -14.84 -15.30 -3.97
C ARG A 228 -14.83 -16.84 -4.01
N ASP A 229 -13.69 -17.45 -4.31
CA ASP A 229 -13.53 -18.90 -4.36
C ASP A 229 -13.53 -19.54 -2.95
N GLN A 230 -13.45 -18.75 -1.86
CA GLN A 230 -13.65 -19.24 -0.49
C GLN A 230 -15.12 -19.57 -0.15
N GLY A 231 -16.04 -19.38 -1.09
CA GLY A 231 -17.46 -19.74 -0.94
C GLY A 231 -18.29 -18.67 -0.24
N GLU A 232 -19.34 -19.10 0.48
CA GLU A 232 -20.33 -18.22 1.14
C GLU A 232 -19.84 -17.63 2.48
N SER A 233 -18.52 -17.45 2.64
CA SER A 233 -17.98 -16.81 3.84
C SER A 233 -18.09 -15.28 3.73
N PRO A 234 -18.86 -14.61 4.61
CA PRO A 234 -19.13 -13.17 4.50
C PRO A 234 -17.87 -12.30 4.53
N ILE A 235 -16.85 -12.67 5.31
CA ILE A 235 -15.61 -11.90 5.44
C ILE A 235 -14.80 -11.87 4.14
N TYR A 236 -14.68 -13.01 3.46
CA TYR A 236 -13.98 -13.08 2.17
C TYR A 236 -14.77 -12.37 1.07
N GLU A 237 -16.10 -12.41 1.11
CA GLU A 237 -16.92 -11.61 0.20
C GLU A 237 -16.69 -10.10 0.42
N GLN A 238 -16.75 -9.63 1.68
CA GLN A 238 -16.49 -8.23 2.04
C GLN A 238 -15.10 -7.79 1.55
N ILE A 239 -14.06 -8.53 1.89
CA ILE A 239 -12.68 -8.21 1.49
C ILE A 239 -12.54 -8.23 -0.03
N GLY A 240 -13.15 -9.21 -0.71
CA GLY A 240 -13.15 -9.30 -2.16
C GLY A 240 -13.82 -8.09 -2.82
N GLN A 241 -14.94 -7.62 -2.27
CA GLN A 241 -15.63 -6.41 -2.74
C GLN A 241 -14.75 -5.16 -2.52
N SER A 242 -14.12 -5.03 -1.36
CA SER A 242 -13.18 -3.95 -1.06
C SER A 242 -11.97 -3.96 -2.00
N ALA A 243 -11.42 -5.13 -2.33
CA ALA A 243 -10.32 -5.27 -3.29
C ALA A 243 -10.74 -4.83 -4.70
N ARG A 244 -11.97 -5.16 -5.10
CA ARG A 244 -12.57 -4.72 -6.37
C ARG A 244 -12.78 -3.20 -6.38
N GLN A 245 -13.28 -2.61 -5.30
CA GLN A 245 -13.42 -1.16 -5.18
C GLN A 245 -12.05 -0.46 -5.24
N LEU A 246 -11.04 -1.00 -4.55
CA LEU A 246 -9.69 -0.45 -4.55
C LEU A 246 -9.08 -0.44 -5.96
N CYS A 247 -9.34 -1.47 -6.78
CA CYS A 247 -8.95 -1.45 -8.20
C CYS A 247 -9.53 -0.23 -8.94
N THR A 248 -10.82 0.05 -8.74
CA THR A 248 -11.45 1.21 -9.37
C THR A 248 -10.86 2.50 -8.79
N ILE A 249 -10.67 2.58 -7.47
CA ILE A 249 -10.18 3.77 -6.79
C ILE A 249 -8.79 4.19 -7.24
N LEU A 250 -7.90 3.22 -7.42
CA LEU A 250 -6.55 3.46 -7.89
C LEU A 250 -6.47 3.69 -9.41
N ASP A 251 -7.60 3.98 -10.07
CA ASP A 251 -7.69 4.09 -11.54
C ASP A 251 -7.00 2.89 -12.22
N LEU A 252 -7.12 1.71 -11.61
CA LEU A 252 -6.60 0.47 -12.18
C LEU A 252 -7.66 -0.18 -13.06
N ALA A 253 -8.94 0.16 -12.94
CA ALA A 253 -9.95 -0.19 -13.94
C ALA A 253 -9.92 0.82 -15.10
N ASP A 254 -9.81 0.37 -16.36
CA ASP A 254 -10.13 1.29 -17.47
C ASP A 254 -11.63 1.60 -17.40
N GLY A 255 -12.04 2.81 -17.82
CA GLY A 255 -13.41 3.32 -17.76
C GLY A 255 -14.47 2.57 -18.58
N LEU A 256 -14.45 1.24 -18.65
CA LEU A 256 -15.45 0.40 -19.30
C LEU A 256 -15.60 -0.92 -18.54
N GLY A 257 -16.82 -1.19 -18.06
CA GLY A 257 -17.27 -2.52 -17.66
C GLY A 257 -17.41 -2.73 -16.16
N VAL A 258 -18.49 -2.18 -15.61
CA VAL A 258 -19.16 -2.82 -14.47
C VAL A 258 -19.75 -4.12 -15.02
N ASP A 259 -19.18 -5.26 -14.63
CA ASP A 259 -19.94 -6.53 -14.58
C ASP A 259 -20.39 -6.78 -13.14
#